data_AF-U2QWK0-F1
#
_entry.id   AF-U2QWK0-F1
#
_cell.length_a   1.000
_cell.length_b   1.000
_cell.length_c   1.000
_cell.angle_alpha   90.00
_cell.angle_beta   90.00
_cell.angle_gamma   90.00
#
_symmetry.space_group_name_H-M   'P 1'
#
loop_
_entity.id
_entity.type
_entity.pdbx_description
1 polymer ?
#
loop_
_entity_poly.entity_id
_entity_poly.type
_entity_poly.pdbx_seq_one_letter_code
_entity_poly.pdbx_strand_id
1 'polypeptide(L)'
;MGPLRLFAAAALLVLSVLGGASAASAHGGGSDAEGYVLVQQAIGYLVNMPKQEAEMHAQEKVTAALAATDQEGVSVKTLEQAQVALRAGDTAQARELLQRSITDSVKMLPLAKGPDTGTGVVLAPLESQQISPLGWAFLAVSLAAIVAGIALVVLFRPPESVHQLRRDMGLASRHLDVGHDETKGQSG
;
A
#
# COMPACT_ATOMS: atom_id res chain seq x y z
N MET A 1 -45.21 4.95 -3.95
CA MET A 1 -44.01 5.77 -3.64
C MET A 1 -42.80 4.85 -3.71
N GLY A 2 -41.99 4.96 -4.76
CA GLY A 2 -41.14 3.87 -5.22
C GLY A 2 -39.82 3.67 -4.45
N PRO A 3 -39.25 2.44 -4.48
CA PRO A 3 -37.99 2.06 -3.84
C PRO A 3 -36.76 2.81 -4.40
N LEU A 4 -36.92 3.48 -5.55
CA LEU A 4 -35.87 4.25 -6.21
C LEU A 4 -35.36 5.44 -5.39
N ARG A 5 -36.19 5.98 -4.48
CA ARG A 5 -35.80 7.14 -3.64
C ARG A 5 -34.91 6.76 -2.46
N LEU A 6 -34.97 5.50 -2.00
CA LEU A 6 -34.13 4.99 -0.91
C LEU A 6 -32.69 4.72 -1.38
N PHE A 7 -32.51 4.31 -2.64
CA PHE A 7 -31.17 4.12 -3.24
C PHE A 7 -30.41 5.43 -3.45
N ALA A 8 -31.10 6.51 -3.82
CA ALA A 8 -30.46 7.82 -4.04
C ALA A 8 -29.91 8.45 -2.74
N ALA A 9 -30.58 8.21 -1.60
CA ALA A 9 -30.14 8.74 -0.30
C ALA A 9 -28.89 8.03 0.23
N ALA A 10 -28.75 6.72 -0.03
CA ALA A 10 -27.60 5.94 0.41
C ALA A 10 -26.31 6.28 -0.37
N ALA A 11 -26.42 6.56 -1.67
CA ALA A 11 -25.27 6.91 -2.51
C ALA A 11 -24.67 8.29 -2.16
N LEU A 12 -25.49 9.24 -1.70
CA LEU A 12 -25.04 10.60 -1.38
C LEU A 12 -24.22 10.67 -0.07
N LEU A 13 -24.41 9.71 0.84
CA LEU A 13 -23.76 9.70 2.16
C LEU A 13 -22.34 9.10 2.13
N VAL A 14 -22.04 8.23 1.16
CA VAL A 14 -20.71 7.62 0.99
C VAL A 14 -19.72 8.60 0.35
N LEU A 15 -20.19 9.54 -0.48
CA LEU A 15 -19.32 10.45 -1.23
C LEU A 15 -18.73 11.60 -0.40
N SER A 16 -19.24 11.85 0.81
CA SER A 16 -18.80 12.96 1.68
C SER A 16 -17.56 12.66 2.54
N VAL A 17 -17.03 11.43 2.51
CA VAL A 17 -15.90 11.03 3.38
C VAL A 17 -14.51 11.25 2.75
N LEU A 18 -14.42 11.60 1.46
CA LEU A 18 -13.12 11.70 0.75
C LEU A 18 -12.39 13.06 0.84
N GLY A 19 -12.88 14.03 1.61
CA GLY A 19 -12.43 15.44 1.55
C GLY A 19 -11.21 15.83 2.41
N GLY A 20 -10.40 14.90 2.92
CA GLY A 20 -9.42 15.18 3.98
C GLY A 20 -8.00 14.69 3.74
N ALA A 21 -7.47 14.76 2.52
CA ALA A 21 -6.03 14.58 2.31
C ALA A 21 -5.36 15.97 2.24
N SER A 22 -4.88 16.48 3.38
CA SER A 22 -3.93 17.58 3.35
C SER A 22 -2.67 17.10 2.63
N ALA A 23 -2.33 17.77 1.53
CA ALA A 23 -1.04 17.59 0.88
C ALA A 23 0.06 17.95 1.91
N ALA A 24 0.82 16.95 2.35
CA ALA A 24 2.03 17.18 3.11
C ALA A 24 3.06 17.81 2.17
N SER A 25 3.12 19.14 2.14
CA SER A 25 4.17 19.88 1.47
C SER A 25 5.46 19.77 2.28
N ALA A 26 6.24 18.72 2.02
CA ALA A 26 7.60 18.58 2.51
C ALA A 26 8.51 19.53 1.72
N HIS A 27 8.62 20.79 2.17
CA HIS A 27 9.56 21.77 1.64
C HIS A 27 10.77 21.86 2.58
N GLY A 28 11.79 21.03 2.35
CA GLY A 28 13.09 21.12 3.00
C GLY A 28 14.02 22.00 2.17
N GLY A 29 14.00 23.30 2.42
CA GLY A 29 14.95 24.25 1.85
C GLY A 29 16.28 24.27 2.63
N GLY A 30 17.39 24.35 1.89
CA GLY A 30 18.74 24.59 2.45
C GLY A 30 19.51 23.31 2.77
N SER A 31 20.61 23.08 2.06
CA SER A 31 21.52 21.94 2.26
C SER A 31 22.39 22.14 3.51
N ASP A 32 21.79 22.11 4.70
CA ASP A 32 22.49 21.74 5.94
C ASP A 32 22.56 20.21 5.99
N ALA A 33 23.21 19.63 4.98
CA ALA A 33 23.21 18.18 4.81
C ALA A 33 24.15 17.56 5.84
N GLU A 34 23.58 16.92 6.85
CA GLU A 34 24.30 16.13 7.85
C GLU A 34 25.16 15.07 7.16
N GLY A 35 26.45 15.02 7.51
CA GLY A 35 27.40 14.05 6.94
C GLY A 35 26.92 12.60 7.11
N TYR A 36 26.24 12.30 8.22
CA TYR A 36 25.61 11.01 8.47
C TYR A 36 24.58 10.61 7.42
N VAL A 37 23.65 11.51 7.10
CA VAL A 37 22.61 11.27 6.10
C VAL A 37 23.21 11.06 4.71
N LEU A 38 24.24 11.84 4.37
CA LEU A 38 24.95 11.71 3.09
C LEU A 38 25.68 10.36 2.97
N VAL A 39 26.30 9.86 4.05
CA VAL A 39 26.91 8.53 4.07
C VAL A 39 25.86 7.42 3.91
N GLN A 40 24.70 7.55 4.57
CA GLN A 40 23.61 6.60 4.38
C GLN A 40 23.09 6.59 2.93
N GLN A 41 22.96 7.76 2.30
CA GLN A 41 22.60 7.85 0.88
C GLN A 41 23.65 7.17 -0.01
N ALA A 42 24.95 7.37 0.26
CA ALA A 42 26.03 6.72 -0.47
C ALA A 42 25.94 5.18 -0.36
N ILE A 43 25.73 4.64 0.84
CA ILE A 43 25.51 3.20 1.05
C ILE A 43 24.27 2.73 0.29
N GLY A 44 23.19 3.51 0.34
CA GLY A 44 21.94 3.22 -0.38
C GLY A 44 22.16 3.06 -1.88
N TYR A 45 22.94 3.94 -2.51
CA TYR A 45 23.29 3.83 -3.93
C TYR A 45 24.13 2.58 -4.22
N LEU A 46 25.17 2.31 -3.42
CA LEU A 46 26.03 1.13 -3.60
C LEU A 46 25.28 -0.20 -3.47
N VAL A 47 24.17 -0.23 -2.73
CA VAL A 47 23.36 -1.45 -2.52
C VAL A 47 22.28 -1.62 -3.58
N ASN A 48 21.67 -0.52 -4.04
CA ASN A 48 20.45 -0.60 -4.85
C ASN A 48 20.64 -0.27 -6.33
N MET A 49 21.80 0.25 -6.74
CA MET A 49 22.06 0.65 -8.13
C MET A 49 23.08 -0.25 -8.84
N PRO A 50 23.04 -0.30 -10.19
CA PRO A 50 24.09 -0.92 -10.98
C PRO A 50 25.45 -0.27 -10.71
N LYS A 51 26.53 -1.08 -10.74
CA LYS A 51 27.87 -0.67 -10.28
C LYS A 51 28.35 0.69 -10.84
N GLN A 52 28.18 0.93 -12.14
CA GLN A 52 28.67 2.15 -12.80
C GLN A 52 27.95 3.42 -12.34
N GLU A 53 26.63 3.36 -12.17
CA GLU A 53 25.82 4.48 -11.67
C GLU A 53 25.99 4.65 -10.16
N ALA A 54 26.09 3.53 -9.44
CA ALA A 54 26.27 3.50 -8.00
C ALA A 54 27.57 4.19 -7.56
N GLU A 55 28.68 3.96 -8.28
CA GLU A 55 29.98 4.57 -7.96
C GLU A 55 29.94 6.09 -8.08
N MET A 56 29.36 6.62 -9.16
CA MET A 56 29.24 8.06 -9.38
C MET A 56 28.43 8.73 -8.27
N HIS A 57 27.22 8.21 -8.01
CA HIS A 57 26.37 8.78 -6.97
C HIS A 57 26.94 8.62 -5.56
N ALA A 58 27.60 7.49 -5.27
CA ALA A 58 28.28 7.31 -3.99
C ALA A 58 29.46 8.29 -3.83
N GLN A 59 30.26 8.52 -4.88
CA GLN A 59 31.37 9.48 -4.83
C GLN A 59 30.90 10.92 -4.60
N GLU A 60 29.81 11.33 -5.27
CA GLU A 60 29.19 12.63 -5.05
C GLU A 60 28.78 12.80 -3.58
N LYS A 61 28.09 11.81 -3.02
CA LYS A 61 27.62 11.86 -1.63
C LYS A 61 28.74 11.80 -0.61
N VAL A 62 29.76 10.99 -0.83
CA VAL A 62 30.95 10.95 0.04
C VAL A 62 31.71 12.27 0.01
N THR A 63 31.82 12.89 -1.16
CA THR A 63 32.46 14.21 -1.29
C THR A 63 31.65 15.30 -0.58
N ALA A 64 30.31 15.28 -0.74
CA ALA A 64 29.42 16.17 -0.01
C ALA A 64 29.51 15.96 1.51
N ALA A 65 29.62 14.70 1.96
CA ALA A 65 29.75 14.38 3.39
C ALA A 65 31.07 14.89 3.99
N LEU A 66 32.17 14.83 3.23
CA LEU A 66 33.46 15.40 3.65
C LEU A 66 33.45 16.94 3.66
N ALA A 67 32.61 17.56 2.83
CA ALA A 67 32.44 19.01 2.76
C ALA A 67 31.37 19.54 3.73
N ALA A 68 30.58 18.66 4.36
CA ALA A 68 29.52 19.04 5.28
C ALA A 68 30.09 19.72 6.53
N THR A 69 29.38 20.75 6.99
CA THR A 69 29.71 21.46 8.25
C THR A 69 29.43 20.57 9.45
N ASP A 70 28.37 19.76 9.39
CA ASP A 70 28.03 18.79 10.41
C ASP A 70 28.50 17.38 10.01
N GLN A 71 29.39 16.84 10.83
CA GLN A 71 30.00 15.51 10.67
C GLN A 71 29.67 14.60 11.86
N GLU A 72 28.69 14.98 12.69
CA GLU A 72 28.22 14.15 13.79
C GLU A 72 27.78 12.77 13.28
N GLY A 73 28.15 11.73 14.02
CA GLY A 73 27.83 10.35 13.63
C GLY A 73 28.66 9.78 12.47
N VAL A 74 29.71 10.45 11.98
CA VAL A 74 30.59 9.93 10.91
C VAL A 74 32.08 10.12 11.20
N SER A 75 32.87 9.07 11.00
CA SER A 75 34.33 9.13 11.13
C SER A 75 34.96 9.65 9.83
N VAL A 76 35.41 10.92 9.84
CA VAL A 76 36.06 11.58 8.69
C VAL A 76 37.22 10.77 8.14
N LYS A 77 38.10 10.28 9.02
CA LYS A 77 39.26 9.47 8.64
C LYS A 77 38.85 8.21 7.88
N THR A 78 37.78 7.55 8.31
CA THR A 78 37.27 6.34 7.65
C THR A 78 36.53 6.69 6.36
N LEU A 79 35.87 7.84 6.31
CA LEU A 79 35.20 8.37 5.12
C LEU A 79 36.20 8.73 4.00
N GLU A 80 37.37 9.29 4.34
CA GLU A 80 38.46 9.52 3.39
C GLU A 80 38.99 8.19 2.80
N GLN A 81 39.12 7.15 3.63
CA GLN A 81 39.50 5.81 3.15
C GLN A 81 38.43 5.23 2.21
N ALA A 82 37.16 5.42 2.52
CA ALA A 82 36.06 5.01 1.65
C ALA A 82 36.11 5.75 0.30
N GLN A 83 36.43 7.06 0.31
CA GLN A 83 36.60 7.83 -0.92
C GLN A 83 37.72 7.28 -1.81
N VAL A 84 38.84 6.86 -1.21
CA VAL A 84 39.94 6.21 -1.94
C VAL A 84 39.50 4.89 -2.55
N ALA A 85 38.80 4.04 -1.79
CA ALA A 85 38.27 2.76 -2.28
C ALA A 85 37.27 2.96 -3.45
N LEU A 86 36.39 3.96 -3.36
CA LEU A 86 35.46 4.32 -4.44
C LEU A 86 36.19 4.78 -5.70
N ARG A 87 37.27 5.57 -5.58
CA ARG A 87 38.08 5.99 -6.74
C ARG A 87 38.83 4.83 -7.38
N ALA A 88 39.13 3.79 -6.60
CA ALA A 88 39.73 2.56 -7.09
C ALA A 88 38.72 1.57 -7.72
N GLY A 89 37.42 1.88 -7.69
CA GLY A 89 36.35 1.01 -8.20
C GLY A 89 36.04 -0.20 -7.31
N ASP A 90 36.53 -0.18 -6.06
CA ASP A 90 36.24 -1.21 -5.05
C ASP A 90 35.03 -0.81 -4.21
N THR A 91 33.85 -1.05 -4.78
CA THR A 91 32.56 -0.75 -4.14
C THR A 91 32.29 -1.60 -2.90
N ALA A 92 32.87 -2.80 -2.82
CA ALA A 92 32.70 -3.68 -1.67
C ALA A 92 33.46 -3.14 -0.47
N GLN A 93 34.73 -2.79 -0.66
CA GLN A 93 35.56 -2.17 0.37
C GLN A 93 35.03 -0.79 0.75
N ALA A 94 34.61 0.01 -0.22
CA ALA A 94 33.98 1.30 0.04
C ALA A 94 32.75 1.16 0.96
N ARG A 95 31.85 0.21 0.69
CA ARG A 95 30.66 -0.01 1.52
C ARG A 95 31.02 -0.39 2.95
N GLU A 96 32.01 -1.27 3.13
CA GLU A 96 32.49 -1.65 4.45
C GLU A 96 33.02 -0.44 5.23
N LEU A 97 33.84 0.39 4.58
CA LEU A 97 34.40 1.60 5.18
C LEU A 97 33.32 2.64 5.51
N LEU A 98 32.31 2.80 4.67
CA LEU A 98 31.17 3.70 4.94
C LEU A 98 30.31 3.20 6.12
N GLN A 99 30.11 1.90 6.26
CA GLN A 99 29.40 1.34 7.42
C GLN A 99 30.23 1.49 8.71
N ARG A 100 31.54 1.29 8.60
CA ARG A 100 32.49 1.45 9.71
C ARG A 100 32.57 2.91 10.15
N SER A 101 32.54 3.87 9.22
CA SER A 101 32.58 5.30 9.55
C SER A 101 31.41 5.74 10.41
N ILE A 102 30.22 5.18 10.17
CA ILE A 102 29.04 5.36 11.03
C ILE A 102 29.20 4.63 12.37
N THR A 103 29.54 3.35 12.32
CA THR A 103 29.56 2.48 13.51
C THR A 103 30.57 2.96 14.56
N ASP A 104 31.75 3.39 14.12
CA ASP A 104 32.80 3.85 15.02
C ASP A 104 32.44 5.19 15.67
N SER A 105 31.73 6.05 14.95
CA SER A 105 31.21 7.30 15.53
C SER A 105 30.11 7.03 16.55
N VAL A 106 29.13 6.18 16.23
CA VAL A 106 28.02 5.85 17.15
C VAL A 106 28.52 5.23 18.46
N LYS A 107 29.61 4.45 18.44
CA LYS A 107 30.23 3.90 19.66
C LYS A 107 30.80 4.97 20.61
N MET A 108 31.17 6.13 20.08
CA MET A 108 31.71 7.23 20.87
C MET A 108 30.62 8.13 21.43
N LEU A 109 29.39 8.06 20.88
CA LEU A 109 28.27 8.81 21.42
C LEU A 109 27.78 8.15 22.73
N PRO A 110 27.48 8.94 23.77
CA PRO A 110 26.79 8.42 24.93
C PRO A 110 25.45 7.85 24.48
N LEU A 111 25.15 6.60 24.84
CA LEU A 111 23.86 6.01 24.54
C LEU A 111 22.77 6.93 25.08
N ALA A 112 21.93 7.44 24.18
CA ALA A 112 20.81 8.28 24.56
C ALA A 112 19.93 7.51 25.54
N LYS A 113 19.75 8.04 26.75
CA LYS A 113 18.92 7.37 27.75
C LYS A 113 17.45 7.53 27.30
N GLY A 114 16.59 6.58 27.65
CA GLY A 114 15.15 6.62 27.31
C GLY A 114 14.46 8.00 27.43
N PRO A 115 14.72 8.81 28.47
CA PRO A 115 14.16 10.17 28.54
C PRO A 115 14.70 11.15 27.48
N ASP A 116 15.94 10.98 27.01
CA ASP A 116 16.60 11.85 26.03
C ASP A 116 16.11 11.60 24.58
N THR A 117 15.51 10.44 24.32
CA THR A 117 14.97 10.06 23.00
C THR A 117 13.46 10.19 22.90
N GLY A 118 12.78 10.61 23.98
CA GLY A 118 11.31 10.58 24.07
C GLY A 118 10.72 9.16 24.05
N THR A 119 11.55 8.11 24.07
CA THR A 119 11.14 6.70 24.10
C THR A 119 11.33 6.11 25.49
N GLY A 120 10.64 6.69 26.47
CA GLY A 120 10.48 6.03 27.76
C GLY A 120 9.84 4.67 27.54
N VAL A 121 10.42 3.60 28.10
CA VAL A 121 9.80 2.27 28.09
C VAL A 121 8.58 2.34 29.02
N VAL A 122 7.44 2.70 28.44
CA VAL A 122 6.16 2.62 29.13
C VAL A 122 5.79 1.15 29.19
N LEU A 123 6.14 0.49 30.29
CA LEU A 123 5.60 -0.82 30.69
C LEU A 123 4.11 -0.67 31.10
N ALA A 124 3.30 0.03 30.30
CA ALA A 124 1.85 0.02 30.50
C ALA A 124 1.38 -1.41 30.19
N PRO A 125 0.70 -2.08 31.13
CA PRO A 125 -0.04 -3.27 30.81
C PRO A 125 -0.94 -2.94 29.63
N LEU A 126 -0.84 -3.69 28.54
CA LEU A 126 -1.75 -3.57 27.40
C LEU A 126 -3.18 -3.68 27.97
N GLU A 127 -3.89 -2.56 28.11
CA GLU A 127 -5.29 -2.57 28.49
C GLU A 127 -6.01 -3.43 27.46
N SER A 128 -6.55 -4.57 27.90
CA SER A 128 -7.38 -5.40 27.05
C SER A 128 -8.57 -4.55 26.65
N GLN A 129 -8.61 -4.09 25.39
CA GLN A 129 -9.76 -3.35 24.88
C GLN A 129 -10.95 -4.31 24.88
N GLN A 130 -11.77 -4.23 25.93
CA GLN A 130 -13.02 -4.96 25.99
C GLN A 130 -13.93 -4.40 24.90
N ILE A 131 -14.55 -5.30 24.13
CA ILE A 131 -15.46 -4.91 23.05
C ILE A 131 -16.57 -4.04 23.66
N SER A 132 -16.64 -2.79 23.21
CA SER A 132 -17.69 -1.86 23.63
C SER A 132 -19.07 -2.48 23.39
N PRO A 133 -20.07 -2.27 24.26
CA PRO A 133 -21.43 -2.76 24.06
C PRO A 133 -22.02 -2.31 22.70
N LEU A 134 -21.56 -1.19 22.16
CA LEU A 134 -21.93 -0.73 20.82
C LEU A 134 -21.33 -1.60 19.70
N GLY A 135 -20.14 -2.17 19.92
CA GLY A 135 -19.52 -3.15 19.02
C GLY A 135 -20.32 -4.45 18.92
N TRP A 136 -20.89 -4.91 20.05
CA TRP A 136 -21.81 -6.05 20.06
C TRP A 136 -23.09 -5.77 19.29
N ALA A 137 -23.65 -4.57 19.42
CA ALA A 137 -24.81 -4.16 18.65
C ALA A 137 -24.51 -4.14 17.14
N PHE A 138 -23.36 -3.60 16.74
CA PHE A 138 -22.95 -3.57 15.32
C PHE A 138 -22.75 -4.98 14.76
N LEU A 139 -22.11 -5.87 15.53
CA LEU A 139 -21.95 -7.27 15.16
C LEU A 139 -23.30 -7.97 14.97
N ALA A 140 -24.25 -7.76 15.89
CA ALA A 140 -25.58 -8.34 15.81
C ALA A 140 -26.36 -7.85 14.58
N VAL A 141 -26.29 -6.55 14.28
CA VAL A 141 -26.93 -5.96 13.08
C VAL A 141 -26.32 -6.50 11.80
N SER A 142 -24.98 -6.61 11.74
CA SER A 142 -24.28 -7.19 10.59
C SER A 142 -24.70 -8.64 10.34
N LEU A 143 -24.75 -9.45 11.40
CA LEU A 143 -25.18 -10.84 11.30
C LEU A 143 -26.65 -10.95 10.85
N ALA A 144 -27.53 -10.09 11.38
CA ALA A 144 -28.93 -10.05 10.98
C ALA A 144 -29.10 -9.68 9.49
N ALA A 145 -28.30 -8.75 8.97
CA ALA A 145 -28.32 -8.38 7.55
C ALA A 145 -27.90 -9.55 6.64
N ILE A 146 -26.89 -10.31 7.05
CA ILE A 146 -26.44 -11.50 6.31
C ILE A 146 -27.56 -12.55 6.27
N VAL A 147 -28.16 -12.87 7.42
CA VAL A 147 -29.24 -13.85 7.52
C VAL A 147 -30.46 -13.41 6.70
N ALA A 148 -30.84 -12.14 6.78
CA ALA A 148 -31.93 -11.58 5.99
C ALA A 148 -31.64 -11.70 4.48
N GLY A 149 -30.42 -11.42 4.04
CA GLY A 149 -30.01 -11.59 2.65
C GLY A 149 -30.13 -13.05 2.16
N ILE A 150 -29.68 -14.00 2.98
CA ILE A 150 -29.79 -15.44 2.67
C ILE A 150 -31.27 -15.85 2.60
N ALA A 151 -32.08 -15.42 3.56
CA ALA A 151 -33.51 -15.74 3.60
C ALA A 151 -34.25 -15.19 2.38
N LEU A 152 -33.93 -13.96 1.96
CA LEU A 152 -34.48 -13.35 0.73
C LEU A 152 -34.12 -14.17 -0.51
N VAL A 153 -32.87 -14.63 -0.64
CA VAL A 153 -32.45 -15.46 -1.79
C VAL A 153 -33.20 -16.78 -1.83
N VAL A 154 -33.42 -17.42 -0.67
CA VAL A 154 -34.14 -18.69 -0.59
C VAL A 154 -35.63 -18.51 -0.86
N LEU A 155 -36.25 -17.47 -0.28
CA LEU A 155 -37.68 -17.23 -0.37
C LEU A 155 -38.11 -16.72 -1.75
N PHE A 156 -37.30 -15.83 -2.36
CA PHE A 156 -37.57 -15.26 -3.68
C PHE A 156 -36.89 -16.00 -4.82
N ARG A 157 -36.39 -17.22 -4.59
CA ARG A 157 -35.80 -18.06 -5.63
C ARG A 157 -36.87 -18.33 -6.72
N PRO A 158 -36.75 -17.78 -7.95
CA PRO A 158 -37.75 -18.00 -8.99
C PRO A 158 -37.72 -19.49 -9.39
N PRO A 159 -38.88 -20.18 -9.44
CA PRO A 159 -38.94 -21.59 -9.85
C PRO A 159 -38.69 -21.80 -11.35
N GLU A 160 -38.64 -20.75 -12.15
CA GLU A 160 -38.54 -20.86 -13.61
C GLU A 160 -37.07 -20.96 -14.05
N SER A 161 -36.60 -22.20 -14.11
CA SER A 161 -35.33 -22.54 -14.72
C SER A 161 -35.38 -22.37 -16.24
N VAL A 162 -34.25 -21.99 -16.84
CA VAL A 162 -34.03 -21.82 -18.30
C VAL A 162 -34.53 -23.03 -19.14
N HIS A 163 -34.72 -24.20 -18.52
CA HIS A 163 -35.30 -25.37 -19.15
C HIS A 163 -36.79 -25.22 -19.51
N GLN A 164 -37.59 -24.48 -18.75
CA GLN A 164 -39.00 -24.21 -19.10
C GLN A 164 -39.09 -23.24 -20.29
N LEU A 165 -38.28 -22.18 -20.28
CA LEU A 165 -38.17 -21.25 -21.40
C LEU A 165 -37.71 -21.95 -22.70
N ARG A 166 -36.79 -22.92 -22.59
CA ARG A 166 -36.33 -23.73 -23.75
C ARG A 166 -37.39 -24.71 -24.25
N ARG A 167 -38.25 -25.22 -23.36
CA ARG A 167 -39.35 -26.12 -23.71
C ARG A 167 -40.45 -25.36 -24.46
N ASP A 168 -40.81 -24.17 -23.98
CA ASP A 168 -41.85 -23.34 -24.60
C ASP A 168 -41.37 -22.75 -25.95
N MET A 169 -40.10 -22.34 -26.05
CA MET A 169 -39.53 -21.93 -27.34
C MET A 169 -39.50 -23.10 -28.34
N GLY A 170 -39.12 -24.31 -27.91
CA GLY A 170 -39.11 -25.49 -28.78
C GLY A 170 -40.50 -25.90 -29.29
N LEU A 171 -41.54 -25.66 -28.50
CA LEU A 171 -42.93 -25.88 -28.92
C LEU A 171 -43.41 -24.78 -29.90
N ALA A 172 -43.03 -23.53 -29.67
CA ALA A 172 -43.34 -22.42 -30.58
C ALA A 172 -42.67 -22.57 -31.96
N SER A 173 -41.43 -23.06 -32.02
CA SER A 173 -40.72 -23.29 -33.30
C SER A 173 -41.38 -24.38 -34.15
N ARG A 174 -41.89 -25.45 -33.52
CA ARG A 174 -42.61 -26.52 -34.22
C ARG A 174 -43.90 -26.04 -34.89
N HIS A 175 -44.57 -25.06 -34.28
CA HIS A 175 -45.82 -24.55 -34.81
C HIS A 175 -45.62 -23.59 -36.00
N LEU A 176 -44.43 -22.98 -36.12
CA LEU A 176 -44.06 -22.15 -37.28
C LEU A 176 -43.62 -22.99 -38.49
N ASP A 177 -43.12 -24.21 -38.27
CA ASP A 177 -42.68 -25.12 -39.33
C ASP A 177 -43.88 -25.80 -40.03
N VAL A 178 -44.97 -26.06 -39.30
CA VAL A 178 -46.21 -26.65 -39.85
C VAL A 178 -46.96 -25.67 -40.77
N GLY A 179 -46.72 -24.36 -40.65
CA GLY A 179 -47.35 -23.34 -41.52
C GLY A 179 -46.69 -23.17 -42.89
N HIS A 180 -45.52 -23.78 -43.16
CA HIS A 180 -44.81 -23.60 -44.43
C HIS A 180 -45.12 -24.68 -45.47
N ASP A 181 -45.73 -25.81 -45.07
CA ASP A 181 -46.00 -26.94 -45.99
C ASP A 181 -47.39 -26.88 -46.66
N GLU A 182 -48.31 -26.02 -46.21
CA GLU A 182 -49.65 -25.91 -46.81
C GLU A 182 -49.70 -25.12 -48.14
N THR A 183 -48.58 -24.59 -48.64
CA THR A 183 -48.56 -23.81 -49.91
C THR A 183 -48.01 -24.57 -51.12
N LYS A 184 -47.64 -25.85 -50.99
CA LYS A 184 -47.15 -26.67 -52.13
C LYS A 184 -48.09 -27.79 -52.58
N GLY A 185 -49.28 -27.90 -51.99
CA GLY A 185 -50.27 -28.94 -52.30
C GLY A 185 -51.47 -28.48 -53.14
N GLN A 186 -51.42 -27.34 -53.84
CA GLN A 186 -52.49 -26.88 -54.72
C GLN A 186 -51.93 -26.56 -56.11
N SER A 187 -51.65 -27.63 -56.87
CA SER A 187 -51.64 -27.60 -58.33
C SER A 187 -52.57 -28.72 -58.80
N GLY A 188 -53.69 -28.34 -59.39
CA GLY A 188 -54.72 -29.22 -59.94
C GLY A 188 -55.79 -28.39 -60.61
#